data_AF-A0A537UTM6-F1
#
_entry.id   AF-A0A537UTM6-F1
#
_cell.length_a   1.000
_cell.length_b   1.000
_cell.length_c   1.000
_cell.angle_alpha   90.00
_cell.angle_beta   90.00
_cell.angle_gamma   90.00
#
_symmetry.space_group_name_H-M   'P 1'
#
loop_
_entity.id
_entity.type
_entity.pdbx_description
1 polymer ?
#
loop_
_entity_poly.entity_id
_entity_poly.type
_entity_poly.pdbx_seq_one_letter_code
_entity_poly.pdbx_strand_id
1 'polypeptide(L)' 'AASGRPGDPLDNAIRQNVTDNVAKLKSATPILNSAVEQGKLKVVGGIYRLRDGRVEMIS' A
#
# COMPACT_ATOMS: atom_id res chain seq x y z
N ALA A 1 -6.12 -6.74 9.29
CA ALA A 1 -5.54 -6.28 10.57
C ALA A 1 -4.10 -6.76 10.68
N ALA A 2 -3.21 -5.96 11.27
CA ALA A 2 -1.80 -6.31 11.44
C ALA A 2 -1.54 -7.23 12.65
N SER A 3 -2.46 -7.26 13.62
CA SER A 3 -2.35 -8.04 14.85
C SER A 3 -2.27 -9.54 14.57
N GLY A 4 -1.36 -10.24 15.27
CA GLY A 4 -1.17 -11.69 15.14
C GLY A 4 -0.25 -12.13 14.00
N ARG A 5 0.33 -11.19 13.23
CA ARG A 5 1.40 -11.52 12.26
C ARG A 5 2.74 -11.74 12.97
N PRO A 6 3.54 -12.73 12.56
CA PRO A 6 4.90 -12.91 13.08
C PRO A 6 5.80 -11.73 12.68
N GLY A 7 6.90 -11.53 13.41
CA GLY A 7 7.85 -10.44 13.17
C GLY A 7 7.55 -9.19 13.98
N ASP A 8 8.13 -8.06 13.57
CA ASP A 8 8.02 -6.79 14.28
C ASP A 8 6.60 -6.19 14.14
N PRO A 9 5.89 -5.89 15.25
CA PRO A 9 4.54 -5.36 15.21
C PRO A 9 4.42 -4.01 14.50
N LEU A 10 5.44 -3.14 14.61
CA LEU A 10 5.43 -1.83 13.96
C LEU A 10 5.58 -1.98 12.44
N ASP A 11 6.53 -2.78 11.98
CA ASP A 11 6.67 -3.11 10.55
C ASP A 11 5.38 -3.70 9.98
N ASN A 12 4.74 -4.61 10.72
CA ASN A 12 3.46 -5.21 10.33
C ASN A 12 2.34 -4.17 10.23
N ALA A 13 2.28 -3.22 11.17
CA ALA A 13 1.30 -2.13 11.15
C ALA A 13 1.53 -1.17 9.98
N ILE A 14 2.79 -0.80 9.70
CA ILE A 14 3.16 0.07 8.57
C ILE A 14 2.75 -0.58 7.25
N ARG A 15 3.09 -1.86 7.05
CA ARG A 15 2.71 -2.62 5.84
C ARG A 15 1.20 -2.64 5.65
N GLN A 16 0.46 -2.96 6.72
CA GLN A 16 -1.00 -3.01 6.65
C GLN A 16 -1.60 -1.63 6.31
N ASN A 17 -1.08 -0.55 6.91
CA ASN A 17 -1.54 0.80 6.62
C ASN A 17 -1.36 1.15 5.14
N VAL A 18 -0.21 0.81 4.55
CA VAL A 18 0.05 1.04 3.12
C VAL A 18 -0.92 0.22 2.25
N THR A 19 -1.11 -1.07 2.55
CA THR A 19 -2.05 -1.93 1.83
C THR A 19 -3.48 -1.39 1.86
N ASP A 20 -3.95 -0.95 3.03
CA ASP A 20 -5.30 -0.42 3.21
C ASP A 20 -5.50 0.88 2.42
N ASN A 21 -4.50 1.77 2.41
CA ASN A 21 -4.55 3.00 1.63
C ASN A 21 -4.52 2.74 0.12
N VAL A 22 -3.71 1.78 -0.36
CA VAL A 22 -3.71 1.37 -1.76
C VAL A 22 -5.09 0.84 -2.18
N ALA A 23 -5.71 0.00 -1.37
CA ALA A 23 -7.05 -0.51 -1.64
C ALA A 23 -8.09 0.62 -1.70
N LYS A 24 -8.04 1.55 -0.73
CA LYS A 24 -8.93 2.72 -0.67
C LYS A 24 -8.76 3.64 -1.89
N LEU A 25 -7.54 3.86 -2.35
CA LEU A 25 -7.27 4.70 -3.53
C LEU A 25 -7.72 4.02 -4.83
N LYS A 26 -7.56 2.70 -4.94
CA LYS A 26 -8.05 1.94 -6.10
C LYS A 26 -9.57 2.04 -6.25
N SER A 27 -10.32 2.02 -5.13
CA SER A 27 -11.78 2.12 -5.13
C SER A 27 -12.33 3.54 -5.01
N ALA A 28 -11.46 4.56 -4.94
CA ALA A 28 -11.89 5.94 -4.77
C ALA A 28 -12.62 6.47 -6.02
N THR A 29 -13.84 6.93 -5.82
CA THR A 29 -14.70 7.50 -6.87
C THR A 29 -14.61 9.03 -6.90
N PRO A 30 -14.91 9.66 -8.06
CA PRO A 30 -15.25 9.02 -9.35
C PRO A 30 -14.04 8.77 -10.28
N ILE A 31 -12.89 9.38 -10.02
CA ILE A 31 -11.81 9.52 -11.04
C ILE A 31 -10.88 8.30 -11.08
N LEU A 32 -10.45 7.80 -9.93
CA LEU A 32 -9.38 6.82 -9.87
C LEU A 32 -9.87 5.42 -10.23
N ASN A 33 -11.06 5.03 -9.73
CA ASN A 33 -11.60 3.70 -9.98
C ASN A 33 -11.72 3.39 -11.48
N SER A 34 -12.28 4.31 -12.27
CA SER A 34 -12.45 4.09 -13.72
C SER A 34 -11.11 3.96 -14.46
N ALA A 35 -10.10 4.75 -14.10
CA ALA A 35 -8.77 4.66 -14.69
C ALA A 35 -8.05 3.35 -14.30
N VAL A 36 -8.27 2.85 -13.09
CA VAL A 36 -7.74 1.57 -12.60
C VAL A 36 -8.42 0.40 -13.31
N GLU A 37 -9.75 0.39 -13.41
CA GLU A 37 -10.53 -0.64 -14.13
C GLU A 37 -10.17 -0.70 -15.62
N GLN A 38 -9.94 0.46 -16.25
CA GLN A 38 -9.50 0.55 -17.65
C GLN A 38 -8.01 0.21 -17.84
N GLY A 39 -7.26 -0.09 -16.76
CA GLY A 39 -5.82 -0.38 -16.81
C GLY A 39 -4.93 0.81 -17.17
N LYS A 40 -5.48 2.02 -17.22
CA LYS A 40 -4.76 3.28 -17.54
C LYS A 40 -3.97 3.81 -16.35
N LEU A 41 -4.30 3.38 -15.14
CA LEU A 41 -3.63 3.75 -13.90
C LEU A 41 -3.35 2.51 -13.04
N LYS A 42 -2.12 2.41 -12.51
CA LYS A 42 -1.74 1.38 -11.54
C LYS A 42 -1.38 2.05 -10.21
N VAL A 43 -2.12 1.71 -9.16
CA VAL A 43 -1.81 2.13 -7.79
C VAL A 43 -0.98 1.05 -7.10
N VAL A 44 0.20 1.43 -6.60
CA VAL A 44 1.14 0.55 -5.87
C VAL A 44 1.53 1.17 -4.53
N GLY A 45 1.86 0.33 -3.56
CA GLY A 45 2.38 0.77 -2.26
C GLY A 45 3.90 0.70 -2.21
N GLY A 46 4.52 1.63 -1.49
CA GLY A 46 5.97 1.61 -1.23
C GLY A 46 6.29 2.12 0.16
N ILE A 47 7.20 1.45 0.86
CA ILE A 47 7.76 1.90 2.14
C ILE A 47 9.20 2.35 1.90
N TYR A 48 9.49 3.62 2.15
CA TYR A 48 10.86 4.13 2.11
C TYR A 48 11.57 3.89 3.44
N ARG A 49 12.72 3.22 3.40
CA ARG A 49 13.56 2.95 4.57
C ARG A 49 14.61 4.06 4.71
N LEU A 50 14.42 4.94 5.69
CA LEU A 50 15.31 6.08 5.94
C LEU A 50 16.77 5.68 6.21
N ARG A 51 16.99 4.49 6.78
CA ARG A 51 18.33 4.01 7.18
C ARG A 51 19.27 3.80 5.99
N ASP A 52 18.76 3.24 4.90
CA ASP A 52 19.55 2.79 3.74
C ASP A 52 19.02 3.32 2.40
N GLY A 53 17.97 4.13 2.43
CA GLY A 53 17.36 4.76 1.26
C GLY A 53 16.59 3.79 0.36
N ARG A 54 16.41 2.53 0.75
CA ARG A 54 15.72 1.53 -0.07
C ARG A 54 14.22 1.73 -0.03
N VAL A 55 13.57 1.54 -1.17
CA VAL A 55 12.11 1.44 -1.25
C VAL A 55 11.73 -0.03 -1.27
N GLU A 56 10.92 -0.42 -0.30
CA GLU A 56 10.28 -1.73 -0.27
C GLU A 56 8.91 -1.63 -0.94
N MET A 57 8.74 -2.33 -2.06
CA MET A 57 7.47 -2.34 -2.79
C MET A 57 6.48 -3.29 -2.11
N ILE A 58 5.25 -2.82 -1.90
CA ILE A 58 4.12 -3.62 -1.43
C ILE A 58 3.15 -3.76 -2.60
N SER A 59 3.02 -4.99 -3.11
CA SER A 59 2.06 -5.36 -4.16
C SER A 59 0.73 -5.79 -3.58
#